data_AF-A0A7J5YTP2-F1
#
_entry.id   AF-A0A7J5YTP2-F1
#
_cell.length_a   1.000
_cell.length_b   1.000
_cell.length_c   1.000
_cell.angle_alpha   90.00
_cell.angle_beta   90.00
_cell.angle_gamma   90.00
#
_symmetry.space_group_name_H-M   'P 1'
#
loop_
_entity.id
_entity.type
_entity.pdbx_description
1 polymer ?
#
loop_
_entity_poly.entity_id
_entity_poly.type
_entity_poly.pdbx_seq_one_letter_code
_entity_poly.pdbx_strand_id
1 'polypeptide(L)'
;MACTDLLPPGRDRKPNALVQVSVIDPHKQLLVSHACTEIVDANKDPLFLTGVTFPSEYPASPETLVKLTVYDAKDKSQESFKYDLKEVPAM
;
A
#
# COMPACT_ATOMS: atom_id res chain seq x y z
N MET A 1 7.80 7.05 10.19
CA MET A 1 7.50 7.54 8.82
C MET A 1 6.09 8.13 8.84
N ALA A 2 5.78 9.20 8.10
CA ALA A 2 4.45 9.79 8.15
C ALA A 2 3.99 10.26 6.76
N CYS A 3 2.68 10.26 6.54
CA CYS A 3 2.06 10.92 5.38
C CYS A 3 1.16 12.06 5.87
N THR A 4 0.84 12.99 4.98
CA THR A 4 -0.01 14.14 5.29
C THR A 4 -1.00 14.32 4.15
N ASP A 5 -2.24 14.62 4.50
CA ASP A 5 -3.33 14.93 3.57
C ASP A 5 -3.56 13.85 2.51
N LEU A 6 -3.56 12.57 2.92
CA LEU A 6 -3.95 11.48 2.03
C LEU A 6 -5.43 11.62 1.65
N LEU A 7 -5.68 11.69 0.35
CA LEU A 7 -7.02 11.87 -0.22
C LEU A 7 -7.57 10.56 -0.77
N PRO A 8 -8.42 9.82 -0.01
CA PRO A 8 -9.02 8.60 -0.52
C PRO A 8 -10.09 8.90 -1.58
N PRO A 9 -10.36 7.94 -2.49
CA PRO A 9 -11.52 8.02 -3.36
C PRO A 9 -12.80 7.89 -2.52
N GLY A 10 -13.63 8.94 -2.50
CA GLY A 10 -14.90 8.97 -1.78
C GLY A 10 -15.01 10.15 -0.82
N ARG A 11 -16.15 10.83 -0.82
CA ARG A 11 -16.40 12.01 0.02
C ARG A 11 -16.38 11.61 1.50
N ASP A 12 -15.67 12.39 2.33
CA ASP A 12 -15.62 12.27 3.79
C ASP A 12 -15.05 10.93 4.34
N ARG A 13 -14.54 10.03 3.48
CA ARG A 13 -13.84 8.82 3.89
C ARG A 13 -12.43 9.16 4.39
N LYS A 14 -11.93 8.43 5.36
CA LYS A 14 -10.49 8.42 5.73
C LYS A 14 -9.84 7.13 5.24
N PRO A 15 -8.61 7.17 4.70
CA PRO A 15 -7.93 5.99 4.16
C PRO A 15 -7.46 5.07 5.28
N ASN A 16 -7.31 3.79 4.97
CA ASN A 16 -6.54 2.87 5.80
C ASN A 16 -5.15 2.74 5.17
N ALA A 17 -4.17 3.47 5.67
CA ALA A 17 -2.91 3.66 4.97
C ALA A 17 -1.89 2.57 5.33
N LEU A 18 -1.15 2.07 4.34
CA LEU A 18 0.12 1.36 4.54
C LEU A 18 1.15 1.88 3.54
N VAL A 19 2.43 1.85 3.89
CA VAL A 19 3.53 2.16 2.97
C VAL A 19 4.28 0.89 2.64
N GLN A 20 4.34 0.56 1.36
CA GLN A 20 5.25 -0.44 0.84
C GLN A 20 6.54 0.24 0.40
N VAL A 21 7.67 -0.29 0.81
CA VAL A 21 9.00 0.11 0.36
C VAL A 21 9.58 -1.03 -0.47
N SER A 22 9.93 -0.75 -1.72
CA SER A 22 10.46 -1.73 -2.67
C SER A 22 11.85 -1.32 -3.14
N VAL A 23 12.80 -2.25 -3.12
CA VAL A 23 14.15 -2.07 -3.64
C VAL A 23 14.20 -2.68 -5.03
N ILE A 24 14.61 -1.89 -6.02
CA ILE A 24 14.66 -2.28 -7.42
C ILE A 24 16.11 -2.22 -7.90
N ASP A 25 16.56 -3.31 -8.52
CA ASP A 25 17.83 -3.35 -9.25
C ASP A 25 17.65 -2.52 -10.53
N PRO A 26 18.34 -1.38 -10.67
CA PRO A 26 18.15 -0.46 -11.80
C PRO A 26 18.58 -1.07 -13.13
N HIS A 27 19.57 -1.97 -13.12
CA HIS A 27 20.10 -2.57 -14.35
C HIS A 27 19.19 -3.68 -14.87
N LYS A 28 18.61 -4.46 -13.95
CA LYS A 28 17.73 -5.58 -14.29
C LYS A 28 16.25 -5.20 -14.32
N GLN A 29 15.91 -4.01 -13.83
CA GLN A 29 14.52 -3.57 -13.64
C GLN A 29 13.70 -4.59 -12.82
N LEU A 30 14.33 -5.19 -11.81
CA LEU A 30 13.77 -6.30 -11.04
C LEU A 30 13.61 -5.91 -9.56
N LEU A 31 12.52 -6.35 -8.94
CA LEU A 31 12.30 -6.23 -7.51
C LEU A 31 13.28 -7.14 -6.75
N VAL A 32 14.12 -6.54 -5.92
CA VAL A 32 15.13 -7.22 -5.10
C VAL A 32 14.58 -7.56 -3.71
N SER A 33 13.86 -6.61 -3.11
CA SER A 33 13.28 -6.76 -1.78
C SER A 33 12.09 -5.84 -1.60
N HIS A 34 11.19 -6.17 -0.68
CA HIS A 34 10.15 -5.26 -0.25
C HIS A 34 9.81 -5.47 1.23
N ALA A 35 9.31 -4.42 1.86
CA ALA A 35 8.75 -4.44 3.20
C ALA A 35 7.53 -3.52 3.25
N CYS A 36 6.63 -3.80 4.19
CA CYS A 36 5.44 -2.99 4.43
C CYS A 36 5.44 -2.51 5.88
N THR A 37 4.88 -1.33 6.11
CA THR A 37 4.49 -0.90 7.46
C THR A 37 3.23 -1.62 7.93
N GLU A 38 2.85 -1.39 9.18
CA GLU A 38 1.49 -1.61 9.64
C GLU A 38 0.48 -0.80 8.82
N ILE A 39 -0.79 -1.23 8.90
CA ILE A 39 -1.94 -0.45 8.43
C ILE A 39 -2.33 0.53 9.54
N VAL A 40 -2.48 1.80 9.20
CA VAL A 40 -3.04 2.83 10.07
C VAL A 40 -4.44 3.16 9.57
N ASP A 41 -5.44 2.76 10.33
CA ASP A 41 -6.84 2.88 9.93
C ASP A 41 -7.38 4.31 10.04
N ALA A 42 -8.27 4.64 9.11
CA ALA A 42 -9.11 5.84 9.10
C ALA A 42 -8.35 7.14 9.47
N ASN A 43 -7.19 7.37 8.85
CA ASN A 43 -6.37 8.55 9.12
C ASN A 43 -5.73 9.11 7.84
N LYS A 44 -6.01 10.39 7.53
CA LYS A 44 -5.41 11.11 6.39
C LYS A 44 -3.98 11.58 6.65
N ASP A 45 -3.58 11.63 7.93
CA ASP A 45 -2.25 12.04 8.39
C ASP A 45 -1.61 10.88 9.21
N PRO A 46 -1.40 9.68 8.61
CA PRO A 46 -0.95 8.52 9.36
C PRO A 46 0.51 8.66 9.80
N LEU A 47 0.78 8.26 11.05
CA LEU A 47 2.13 8.03 11.59
C LEU A 47 2.37 6.53 11.69
N PHE A 48 3.38 6.05 10.98
CA PHE A 48 3.84 4.66 11.03
C PHE A 48 4.97 4.51 12.05
N LEU A 49 4.81 3.54 12.94
CA LEU A 49 5.76 3.13 13.97
C LEU A 49 6.76 2.10 13.44
N THR A 50 6.41 1.34 12.39
CA THR A 50 7.36 0.43 11.74
C THR A 50 8.37 1.21 10.89
N GLY A 51 9.65 1.02 11.19
CA GLY A 51 10.76 1.44 10.33
C GLY A 51 11.13 0.37 9.31
N VAL A 52 11.63 0.78 8.15
CA VAL A 52 12.22 -0.14 7.16
C VAL A 52 13.72 0.10 7.13
N THR A 53 14.49 -0.99 7.21
CA THR A 53 15.96 -0.95 7.12
C THR A 53 16.41 -1.91 6.04
N PHE A 54 17.48 -1.53 5.32
CA PHE A 54 18.10 -2.35 4.30
C PHE A 54 19.47 -2.78 4.82
N PRO A 55 19.67 -4.09 5.10
CA PRO A 55 20.94 -4.60 5.56
C PRO A 55 22.09 -4.31 4.60
N SER A 56 23.30 -4.19 5.14
CA SER A 56 24.53 -3.97 4.37
C SER A 56 24.87 -5.09 3.39
N GLU A 57 24.27 -6.26 3.58
CA GLU A 57 24.47 -7.43 2.71
C GLU A 57 23.77 -7.26 1.35
N TYR A 58 22.85 -6.29 1.21
CA TYR A 58 22.38 -5.89 -0.10
C TYR A 58 23.49 -5.13 -0.82
N PRO A 59 23.78 -5.42 -2.10
CA PRO A 59 24.67 -4.61 -2.91
C PRO A 59 23.99 -3.27 -3.17
N ALA A 60 24.01 -2.39 -2.18
CA ALA A 60 23.53 -1.02 -2.27
C ALA A 60 24.54 -0.26 -3.14
N SER A 61 24.39 -0.38 -4.46
CA SER A 61 25.02 0.56 -5.37
C SER A 61 24.37 1.93 -5.16
N PRO A 62 25.09 3.03 -5.42
CA PRO A 62 24.50 4.37 -5.48
C PRO A 62 23.30 4.48 -6.46
N GLU A 63 23.18 3.52 -7.38
CA GLU A 63 22.12 3.46 -8.39
C GLU A 63 20.87 2.69 -7.90
N THR A 64 20.93 2.05 -6.73
CA THR A 64 19.81 1.29 -6.18
C THR A 64 18.57 2.16 -6.07
N LEU A 65 17.47 1.71 -6.67
CA LEU A 65 16.21 2.45 -6.66
C LEU A 65 15.34 1.98 -5.50
N VAL A 66 14.91 2.93 -4.66
CA VAL A 66 13.93 2.67 -3.61
C VAL A 66 12.60 3.32 -4.01
N LYS A 67 11.57 2.50 -4.20
CA LYS A 67 10.21 2.95 -4.51
C LYS A 67 9.35 2.88 -3.25
N LEU A 68 8.82 4.03 -2.82
CA LEU A 68 7.82 4.11 -1.78
C LEU A 68 6.44 4.20 -2.43
N THR A 69 5.52 3.33 -2.02
CA THR A 69 4.13 3.33 -2.50
C THR A 69 3.18 3.36 -1.31
N VAL A 70 2.27 4.33 -1.28
CA VAL A 70 1.22 4.42 -0.27
C VAL A 70 -0.02 3.72 -0.82
N TYR A 71 -0.56 2.78 -0.07
CA TYR A 71 -1.81 2.10 -0.39
C TYR A 71 -2.91 2.48 0.58
N ASP A 72 -4.12 2.56 0.05
CA ASP A 72 -5.35 2.60 0.81
C ASP A 72 -5.90 1.16 0.90
N ALA A 73 -5.60 0.50 2.02
CA ALA A 73 -5.95 -0.88 2.28
C ALA A 73 -7.47 -1.04 2.38
N LYS A 74 -8.04 -1.86 1.49
CA LYS A 74 -9.43 -2.26 1.61
C LYS A 74 -9.54 -3.38 2.64
N ASP A 75 -10.48 -3.24 3.56
CA ASP A 75 -10.91 -4.36 4.38
C ASP A 75 -11.66 -5.37 3.50
N LYS A 76 -11.21 -6.62 3.51
CA LYS A 76 -11.89 -7.72 2.82
C LYS A 76 -13.31 -7.94 3.37
N SER A 77 -13.57 -7.57 4.63
CA SER A 77 -14.89 -7.66 5.26
C SER A 77 -15.91 -6.65 4.72
N GLN A 78 -15.44 -5.56 4.12
CA GLN A 78 -16.27 -4.49 3.55
C GLN A 78 -16.54 -4.68 2.05
N GLU A 79 -16.03 -5.76 1.46
CA GLU A 79 -16.38 -6.18 0.11
C GLU A 79 -17.82 -6.74 0.15
N SER A 80 -18.80 -5.84 0.21
CA SER A 80 -20.17 -6.20 -0.11
C SER A 80 -20.18 -6.64 -1.56
N PHE A 81 -20.27 -7.95 -1.78
CA PHE A 81 -20.56 -8.51 -3.10
C PHE A 81 -21.88 -7.90 -3.56
N LYS A 82 -21.81 -6.83 -4.35
CA LYS A 82 -22.95 -6.34 -5.12
C LYS A 82 -23.16 -7.33 -6.26
N TYR A 83 -23.71 -8.49 -5.94
CA TYR A 83 -24.42 -9.27 -6.94
C TYR A 83 -25.64 -8.43 -7.30
N ASP A 84 -25.64 -7.89 -8.52
CA ASP A 84 -26.83 -7.31 -9.11
C ASP A 84 -27.87 -8.42 -9.17
N LEU A 85 -28.87 -8.38 -8.28
CA LEU A 85 -30.06 -9.23 -8.36
C LEU A 85 -30.90 -8.73 -9.54
N LYS A 86 -30.42 -8.96 -10.76
CA LYS A 86 -31.23 -8.85 -11.97
C LYS A 86 -31.05 -10.11 -12.81
N GLU A 87 -32.21 -10.73 -13.03
CA GLU A 87 -32.49 -11.86 -13.91
C GLU A 87 -32.16 -13.25 -13.35
N VAL A 88 -33.07 -13.75 -12.50
CA VAL A 88 -33.42 -15.17 -12.53
C VAL A 88 -34.31 -15.37 -13.76
N PRO A 89 -33.92 -16.15 -14.78
CA PRO A 89 -34.86 -16.52 -15.82
C PRO A 89 -35.92 -17.42 -15.18
N ALA A 90 -37.20 -17.07 -15.33
CA ALA A 90 -38.29 -17.94 -14.95
C ALA A 90 -38.18 -19.25 -15.74
N MET A 91 -38.33 -20.38 -15.04
CA MET A 91 -38.36 -21.73 -15.61
C MET A 91 -39.69 -22.00 -16.33
#